data_AF-A0A431WDM8-F1
#
_entry.id   AF-A0A431WDM8-F1
#
_cell.length_a   1.000
_cell.length_b   1.000
_cell.length_c   1.000
_cell.angle_alpha   90.00
_cell.angle_beta   90.00
_cell.angle_gamma   90.00
#
_symmetry.space_group_name_H-M   'P 1'
#
loop_
_entity.id
_entity.type
_entity.pdbx_description
1 polymer ?
#
loop_
_entity_poly.entity_id
_entity_poly.type
_entity_poly.pdbx_seq_one_letter_code
_entity_poly.pdbx_strand_id
1 'polypeptide(L)'
;MSVAVHAITKNGVALARRLAKLMPEVELFIGEQFSIQGSETGFSLPLSSHFDRKFHRYSHHICLFSVGIAARVIAPRLIDKRLDPAVVCVDEQGHHAVAFCGGHRGGANELSQRVAYLLGGEPVVTTASDCGKTLSADMMGAHLGWTLDPNYEKSILGVSAAIVNAKPVVICQLSGERSWWRQSTPLPENLELTVDPARLQQEDVKAGILISDRTDLAAKLAVNPDLALVVWRPRSLFIGIGCDRNTPQSVIERGMAKFMADNSLAIDSIAELVSIDLKADETGIIAAASQLNRPFNTFSPQILENVEGIENPSETVKRCIGVSSVAEAACLHASGRRELLIPKSKFKCDGFNMTLAACRRDFPEPDKHNGEKITRSHKPMKACPNRPIKHYLYHLIVCEGGRCDLPGHPGLAHHLRTLLKQFGFARGPERIKVSRSHCLGCCRKLVPMVIYQGKSQAEPSVNHALWLQKVDKLSDEQWKEVFLALVTNMPLQAILSNQYLSEQEVAA
;
A
#
# COMPACT_ATOMS: atom_id res chain seq x y z
N MET A 1 8.86 -4.95 5.79
CA MET A 1 8.32 -4.86 7.16
C MET A 1 8.89 -6.03 7.93
N SER A 2 9.65 -5.79 9.00
CA SER A 2 10.15 -6.86 9.88
C SER A 2 9.19 -7.03 11.06
N VAL A 3 8.65 -8.23 11.24
CA VAL A 3 7.64 -8.53 12.26
C VAL A 3 8.16 -9.64 13.17
N ALA A 4 8.13 -9.43 14.48
CA ALA A 4 8.52 -10.41 15.49
C ALA A 4 7.32 -10.85 16.32
N VAL A 5 7.07 -12.16 16.42
CA VAL A 5 6.07 -12.73 17.34
C VAL A 5 6.76 -13.32 18.56
N HIS A 6 6.26 -13.01 19.75
CA HIS A 6 6.83 -13.44 21.03
C HIS A 6 5.80 -14.25 21.81
N ALA A 7 6.14 -15.47 22.19
CA ALA A 7 5.27 -16.37 22.95
C ALA A 7 5.96 -16.92 24.21
N ILE A 8 5.28 -16.83 25.35
CA ILE A 8 5.77 -17.29 26.66
C ILE A 8 4.92 -18.39 27.31
N THR A 9 3.83 -18.80 26.67
CA THR A 9 2.94 -19.86 27.16
C THR A 9 2.61 -20.87 26.08
N LYS A 10 2.21 -22.09 26.46
CA LYS A 10 1.89 -23.17 25.53
C LYS A 10 0.84 -22.77 24.49
N ASN A 11 -0.23 -22.10 24.91
CA ASN A 11 -1.28 -21.61 24.01
C ASN A 11 -0.77 -20.47 23.12
N GLY A 12 0.01 -19.54 23.68
CA GLY A 12 0.70 -18.52 22.90
C GLY A 12 1.60 -19.11 21.82
N VAL A 13 2.35 -20.18 22.11
CA VAL A 13 3.19 -20.86 21.09
C VAL A 13 2.35 -21.45 19.97
N ALA A 14 1.20 -22.05 20.29
CA ALA A 14 0.28 -22.57 19.28
C ALA A 14 -0.27 -21.45 18.38
N LEU A 15 -0.68 -20.32 18.97
CA LEU A 15 -1.12 -19.13 18.23
C LEU A 15 0.02 -18.53 17.38
N ALA A 16 1.25 -18.49 17.90
CA ALA A 16 2.43 -18.01 17.20
C ALA A 16 2.68 -18.79 15.91
N ARG A 17 2.66 -20.12 16.03
CA ARG A 17 2.81 -21.04 14.90
C ARG A 17 1.69 -20.90 13.88
N ARG A 18 0.45 -20.72 14.35
CA ARG A 18 -0.68 -20.44 13.47
C ARG A 18 -0.49 -19.12 12.72
N LEU A 19 -0.03 -18.06 13.39
CA LEU A 19 0.27 -16.77 12.75
C LEU A 19 1.41 -16.90 11.73
N ALA A 20 2.51 -17.59 12.04
CA ALA A 20 3.62 -17.76 11.10
C ALA A 20 3.22 -18.52 9.82
N LYS A 21 2.27 -19.47 9.90
CA LYS A 21 1.72 -20.13 8.70
C LYS A 21 0.95 -19.15 7.80
N LEU A 22 0.31 -18.14 8.39
CA LEU A 22 -0.52 -17.15 7.69
C LEU A 22 0.23 -15.87 7.31
N MET A 23 1.37 -15.61 7.96
CA MET A 23 2.21 -14.44 7.81
C MET A 23 3.68 -14.89 7.64
N PRO A 24 4.11 -15.17 6.40
CA PRO A 24 5.45 -15.72 6.14
C PRO A 24 6.59 -14.74 6.44
N GLU A 25 6.31 -13.45 6.60
CA GLU A 25 7.29 -12.41 6.93
C GLU A 25 7.66 -12.35 8.42
N VAL A 26 7.08 -13.20 9.27
CA VAL A 26 7.25 -13.14 10.72
C VAL A 26 8.41 -14.01 11.19
N GLU A 27 9.22 -13.48 12.10
CA GLU A 27 10.15 -14.26 12.91
C GLU A 27 9.54 -14.64 14.26
N LEU A 28 9.61 -15.93 14.62
CA LEU A 28 9.06 -16.47 15.86
C LEU A 28 10.11 -16.53 16.96
N PHE A 29 9.79 -15.93 18.10
CA PHE A 29 10.55 -16.02 19.35
C PHE A 29 9.74 -16.79 20.39
N ILE A 30 10.27 -17.93 20.81
CA ILE A 30 9.62 -18.90 21.70
C ILE A 30 10.45 -19.04 22.97
N GLY A 31 9.81 -19.03 24.14
CA GLY A 31 10.53 -19.29 25.40
C GLY A 31 11.20 -20.67 25.36
N GLU A 32 12.47 -20.76 25.74
CA GLU A 32 13.28 -21.99 25.70
C GLU A 32 12.70 -23.15 26.51
N GLN A 33 11.78 -22.88 27.45
CA GLN A 33 11.01 -23.90 28.16
C GLN A 33 10.04 -24.70 27.27
N PHE A 34 9.84 -24.31 26.01
CA PHE A 34 9.00 -25.03 25.05
C PHE A 34 9.83 -25.62 23.90
N SER A 35 9.29 -26.63 23.23
CA SER A 35 9.93 -27.22 22.05
C SER A 35 10.02 -26.18 20.93
N ILE A 36 11.24 -25.94 20.45
CA ILE A 36 11.56 -25.06 19.31
C ILE A 36 11.55 -25.90 18.03
N GLN A 37 10.93 -25.38 16.96
CA GLN A 37 10.73 -26.10 15.70
C GLN A 37 11.18 -25.26 14.49
N GLY A 38 11.82 -25.90 13.52
CA GLY A 38 12.16 -25.29 12.23
C GLY A 38 13.00 -24.01 12.36
N SER A 39 12.45 -22.88 11.91
CA SER A 39 13.08 -21.56 11.94
C SER A 39 12.76 -20.72 13.19
N GLU A 40 12.16 -21.33 14.22
CA GLU A 40 11.87 -20.67 15.50
C GLU A 40 13.18 -20.35 16.26
N THR A 41 13.21 -19.21 16.94
CA THR A 41 14.33 -18.81 17.80
C THR A 41 13.92 -18.89 19.27
N GLY A 42 14.69 -19.64 20.06
CA GLY A 42 14.54 -19.70 21.50
C GLY A 42 14.96 -18.38 22.18
N PHE A 43 14.32 -18.04 23.30
CA PHE A 43 14.87 -17.06 24.24
C PHE A 43 14.68 -17.49 25.70
N SER A 44 15.64 -17.12 26.54
CA SER A 44 15.61 -17.32 27.98
C SER A 44 14.93 -16.14 28.71
N LEU A 45 14.33 -16.44 29.86
CA LEU A 45 13.82 -15.41 30.77
C LEU A 45 14.99 -14.75 31.54
N PRO A 46 14.87 -13.47 31.95
CA PRO A 46 13.66 -12.64 31.93
C PRO A 46 13.34 -12.03 30.56
N LEU A 47 12.05 -11.84 30.29
CA LEU A 47 11.54 -11.30 29.01
C LEU A 47 12.09 -9.90 28.69
N SER A 48 12.47 -9.11 29.70
CA SER A 48 13.14 -7.82 29.54
C SER A 48 14.43 -7.93 28.73
N SER A 49 15.31 -8.88 29.05
CA SER A 49 16.59 -9.06 28.37
C SER A 49 16.45 -9.44 26.90
N HIS A 50 15.38 -10.17 26.57
CA HIS A 50 15.03 -10.46 25.18
C HIS A 50 14.63 -9.18 24.42
N PHE A 51 13.74 -8.38 25.01
CA PHE A 51 13.30 -7.12 24.40
C PHE A 51 14.41 -6.06 24.32
N ASP A 52 15.39 -6.05 25.23
CA ASP A 52 16.58 -5.16 25.10
C ASP A 52 17.32 -5.35 23.78
N ARG A 53 17.44 -6.60 23.33
CA ARG A 53 18.20 -6.93 22.12
C ARG A 53 17.36 -6.82 20.86
N LYS A 54 16.04 -6.98 20.98
CA LYS A 54 15.15 -7.21 19.83
C LYS A 54 14.22 -6.04 19.53
N PHE A 55 13.85 -5.21 20.50
CA PHE A 55 12.77 -4.22 20.33
C PHE A 55 13.01 -3.30 19.13
N HIS A 56 14.13 -2.58 19.08
CA HIS A 56 14.41 -1.66 17.96
C HIS A 56 14.92 -2.33 16.68
N ARG A 57 15.05 -3.66 16.66
CA ARG A 57 15.49 -4.42 15.47
C ARG A 57 14.32 -4.77 14.54
N TYR A 58 13.09 -4.77 15.08
CA TYR A 58 11.88 -5.06 14.30
C TYR A 58 10.99 -3.84 14.26
N SER A 59 10.36 -3.62 13.12
CA SER A 59 9.37 -2.55 12.98
C SER A 59 8.07 -2.85 13.72
N HIS A 60 7.77 -4.13 13.94
CA HIS A 60 6.48 -4.62 14.47
C HIS A 60 6.68 -5.80 15.43
N HIS A 61 5.91 -5.81 16.51
CA HIS A 61 5.91 -6.84 17.54
C HIS A 61 4.49 -7.34 17.79
N ILE A 62 4.32 -8.66 17.80
CA ILE A 62 3.10 -9.33 18.25
C ILE A 62 3.44 -10.07 19.54
N CYS A 63 2.84 -9.67 20.63
CA CYS A 63 3.06 -10.18 21.97
C CYS A 63 1.90 -11.11 22.35
N LEU A 64 2.12 -12.43 22.35
CA LEU A 64 1.10 -13.42 22.71
C LEU A 64 1.10 -13.65 24.22
N PHE A 65 0.78 -12.58 24.94
CA PHE A 65 0.68 -12.51 26.39
C PHE A 65 -0.06 -11.22 26.78
N SER A 66 -0.42 -11.10 28.07
CA SER A 66 -1.26 -10.00 28.55
C SER A 66 -0.61 -8.62 28.35
N VAL A 67 -1.45 -7.62 28.08
CA VAL A 67 -1.04 -6.21 27.96
C VAL A 67 -0.25 -5.75 29.18
N GLY A 68 -0.57 -6.22 30.38
CA GLY A 68 0.16 -5.87 31.60
C GLY A 68 1.60 -6.38 31.63
N ILE A 69 1.90 -7.53 31.01
CA ILE A 69 3.28 -8.01 30.86
C ILE A 69 3.99 -7.16 29.81
N ALA A 70 3.36 -6.96 28.65
CA ALA A 70 3.90 -6.14 27.58
C ALA A 70 4.23 -4.72 28.06
N ALA A 71 3.35 -4.08 28.82
CA ALA A 71 3.56 -2.73 29.33
C ALA A 71 4.81 -2.62 30.22
N ARG A 72 5.01 -3.56 31.16
CA ARG A 72 6.18 -3.54 32.06
C ARG A 72 7.49 -3.80 31.31
N VAL A 73 7.45 -4.67 30.30
CA VAL A 73 8.63 -5.02 29.51
C VAL A 73 8.94 -3.98 28.46
N ILE A 74 7.95 -3.32 27.86
CA ILE A 74 8.17 -2.42 26.73
C ILE A 74 8.35 -0.98 27.19
N ALA A 75 7.66 -0.53 28.24
CA ALA A 75 7.69 0.87 28.68
C ALA A 75 9.11 1.45 28.87
N PRO A 76 10.10 0.73 29.45
CA PRO A 76 11.47 1.28 29.59
C PRO A 76 12.22 1.48 28.27
N ARG A 77 11.69 0.98 27.15
CA ARG A 77 12.34 0.99 25.82
C ARG A 77 11.64 1.92 24.82
N LEU A 78 10.52 2.54 25.23
CA LEU A 78 9.82 3.55 24.45
C LEU A 78 10.62 4.86 24.50
N ILE A 79 10.86 5.44 23.34
CA ILE A 79 11.66 6.65 23.17
C ILE A 79 10.79 7.75 22.60
N ASP A 80 10.11 7.47 21.49
CA ASP A 80 9.31 8.45 20.77
C ASP A 80 8.22 7.74 19.98
N LYS A 81 6.97 8.16 20.13
CA LYS A 81 5.80 7.60 19.41
C LYS A 81 5.94 7.54 17.89
N ARG A 82 6.90 8.29 17.31
CA ARG A 82 7.21 8.33 15.88
C ARG A 82 8.22 7.28 15.44
N LEU A 83 9.09 6.85 16.35
CA LEU A 83 10.19 5.91 16.09
C LEU A 83 9.91 4.54 16.71
N ASP A 84 9.11 4.50 17.77
CA ASP A 84 8.81 3.29 18.50
C ASP A 84 8.10 2.27 17.59
N PRO A 85 8.55 1.00 17.61
CA PRO A 85 7.91 -0.09 16.88
C PRO A 85 6.42 -0.22 17.20
N ALA A 86 5.65 -0.70 16.24
CA ALA A 86 4.28 -1.12 16.48
C ALA A 86 4.24 -2.34 17.38
N VAL A 87 3.39 -2.32 18.40
CA VAL A 87 3.19 -3.44 19.31
C VAL A 87 1.71 -3.79 19.38
N VAL A 88 1.39 -5.06 19.14
CA VAL A 88 0.07 -5.63 19.33
C VAL A 88 0.16 -6.72 20.38
N CYS A 89 -0.70 -6.67 21.40
CA CYS A 89 -0.83 -7.73 22.39
C CYS A 89 -2.04 -8.59 22.06
N VAL A 90 -1.89 -9.91 22.16
CA VAL A 90 -2.99 -10.86 21.92
C VAL A 90 -3.15 -11.73 23.16
N ASP A 91 -4.39 -11.91 23.60
CA ASP A 91 -4.67 -12.83 24.70
C ASP A 91 -4.44 -14.30 24.30
N GLU A 92 -4.35 -15.18 25.28
CA GLU A 92 -3.98 -16.59 25.05
C GLU A 92 -4.98 -17.40 24.23
N GLN A 93 -6.21 -16.91 24.08
CA GLN A 93 -7.25 -17.55 23.27
C GLN A 93 -7.37 -16.91 21.88
N GLY A 94 -6.64 -15.81 21.62
CA GLY A 94 -6.69 -15.11 20.34
C GLY A 94 -7.97 -14.30 20.13
N HIS A 95 -8.74 -14.03 21.20
CA HIS A 95 -10.02 -13.32 21.11
C HIS A 95 -9.87 -11.82 20.86
N HIS A 96 -8.82 -11.20 21.38
CA HIS A 96 -8.58 -9.76 21.30
C HIS A 96 -7.14 -9.50 20.85
N ALA A 97 -6.98 -8.74 19.78
CA ALA A 97 -5.69 -8.18 19.37
C ALA A 97 -5.66 -6.69 19.72
N VAL A 98 -5.00 -6.33 20.81
CA VAL A 98 -4.95 -4.97 21.35
C VAL A 98 -3.78 -4.21 20.74
N ALA A 99 -4.07 -3.12 20.03
CA ALA A 99 -3.05 -2.17 19.61
C ALA A 99 -2.47 -1.47 20.84
N PHE A 100 -1.23 -1.81 21.22
CA PHE A 100 -0.63 -1.37 22.48
C PHE A 100 0.15 -0.06 22.33
N CYS A 101 1.10 0.01 21.40
CA CYS A 101 1.84 1.23 21.08
C CYS A 101 2.24 1.25 19.60
N GLY A 102 2.63 2.43 19.09
CA GLY A 102 2.95 2.59 17.67
C GLY A 102 1.73 2.46 16.75
N GLY A 103 0.55 2.93 17.19
CA GLY A 103 -0.74 2.81 16.49
C GLY A 103 -0.75 3.34 15.05
N HIS A 104 -0.85 4.68 14.90
CA HIS A 104 -0.96 5.37 13.61
C HIS A 104 0.24 5.10 12.68
N ARG A 105 1.35 5.79 12.92
CA ARG A 105 2.55 5.71 12.07
C ARG A 105 3.31 4.41 12.20
N GLY A 106 3.35 3.86 13.41
CA GLY A 106 4.02 2.60 13.67
C GLY A 106 3.30 1.42 13.01
N GLY A 107 1.99 1.51 12.73
CA GLY A 107 1.20 0.46 12.09
C GLY A 107 0.51 -0.52 13.04
N ALA A 108 0.49 -0.28 14.36
CA ALA A 108 -0.09 -1.23 15.31
C ALA A 108 -1.62 -1.35 15.19
N ASN A 109 -2.30 -0.32 14.71
CA ASN A 109 -3.75 -0.38 14.48
C ASN A 109 -4.09 -1.32 13.32
N GLU A 110 -3.38 -1.17 12.20
CA GLU A 110 -3.51 -2.05 11.04
C GLU A 110 -3.07 -3.48 11.39
N LEU A 111 -1.98 -3.63 12.14
CA LEU A 111 -1.50 -4.94 12.60
C LEU A 111 -2.52 -5.61 13.54
N SER A 112 -3.14 -4.85 14.44
CA SER A 112 -4.19 -5.36 15.34
C SER A 112 -5.37 -5.89 14.55
N GLN A 113 -5.87 -5.13 13.58
CA GLN A 113 -6.95 -5.57 12.67
C GLN A 113 -6.57 -6.82 11.89
N ARG A 114 -5.35 -6.87 11.35
CA ARG A 114 -4.84 -8.03 10.61
C ARG A 114 -4.73 -9.27 11.50
N VAL A 115 -4.14 -9.15 12.67
CA VAL A 115 -3.94 -10.26 13.61
C VAL A 115 -5.29 -10.79 14.12
N ALA A 116 -6.21 -9.90 14.49
CA ALA A 116 -7.56 -10.27 14.88
C ALA A 116 -8.27 -11.07 13.78
N TYR A 117 -8.25 -10.56 12.54
CA TYR A 117 -8.83 -11.24 11.39
C TYR A 117 -8.25 -12.65 11.16
N LEU A 118 -6.92 -12.80 11.27
CA LEU A 118 -6.24 -14.09 11.05
C LEU A 118 -6.51 -15.11 12.15
N LEU A 119 -6.66 -14.66 13.39
CA LEU A 119 -6.95 -15.53 14.53
C LEU A 119 -8.45 -15.83 14.68
N GLY A 120 -9.31 -15.02 14.08
CA GLY A 120 -10.77 -15.07 14.26
C GLY A 120 -11.24 -14.31 15.51
N GLY A 121 -10.44 -13.37 16.00
CA GLY A 121 -10.76 -12.50 17.13
C GLY A 121 -11.16 -11.08 16.70
N GLU A 122 -11.21 -10.18 17.67
CA GLU A 122 -11.60 -8.79 17.52
C GLU A 122 -10.42 -7.83 17.74
N PRO A 123 -10.25 -6.80 16.90
CA PRO A 123 -9.23 -5.79 17.13
C PRO A 123 -9.69 -4.80 18.21
N VAL A 124 -8.78 -4.45 19.12
CA VAL A 124 -9.00 -3.40 20.12
C VAL A 124 -8.10 -2.22 19.79
N VAL A 125 -8.67 -1.24 19.10
CA VAL A 125 -8.03 0.03 18.70
C VAL A 125 -8.70 1.18 19.46
N THR A 126 -7.91 1.98 20.16
CA THR A 126 -8.41 3.05 21.06
C THR A 126 -7.98 4.45 20.62
N THR A 127 -7.24 4.58 19.52
CA THR A 127 -6.77 5.88 19.01
C THR A 127 -7.95 6.77 18.61
N ALA A 128 -7.95 8.01 19.10
CA ALA A 128 -9.05 8.96 18.93
C ALA A 128 -9.45 9.18 17.46
N SER A 129 -8.47 9.20 16.55
CA SER A 129 -8.73 9.41 15.12
C SER A 129 -9.44 8.22 14.45
N ASP A 130 -9.12 6.99 14.87
CA ASP A 130 -9.78 5.77 14.36
C ASP A 130 -11.17 5.60 14.97
N CYS A 131 -11.33 5.84 16.28
CA CYS A 131 -12.63 5.80 16.94
C CYS A 131 -13.57 6.89 16.41
N GLY A 132 -13.02 8.07 16.09
CA GLY A 132 -13.79 9.21 15.56
C GLY A 132 -14.14 9.12 14.08
N LYS A 133 -13.59 8.14 13.32
CA LYS A 133 -13.62 8.12 11.84
C LYS A 133 -13.19 9.46 11.23
N THR A 134 -12.34 10.21 11.91
CA THR A 134 -11.89 11.53 11.46
C THR A 134 -10.58 11.41 10.69
N LEU A 135 -10.22 12.45 9.95
CA LEU A 135 -8.94 12.50 9.24
C LEU A 135 -7.76 12.43 10.22
N SER A 136 -6.78 11.55 9.95
CA SER A 136 -5.50 11.57 10.64
C SER A 136 -4.52 12.47 9.87
N ALA A 137 -4.08 13.57 10.51
CA ALA A 137 -3.15 14.52 9.91
C ALA A 137 -1.77 13.90 9.61
N ASP A 138 -1.39 12.86 10.36
CA ASP A 138 -0.10 12.18 10.29
C ASP A 138 -0.06 10.95 9.37
N MET A 139 -1.20 10.47 8.87
CA MET A 139 -1.31 9.30 7.98
C MET A 139 -2.05 9.55 6.66
N MET A 140 -2.66 10.73 6.46
CA MET A 140 -3.50 11.08 5.31
C MET A 140 -2.96 10.58 3.96
N GLY A 141 -1.66 10.75 3.69
CA GLY A 141 -1.03 10.45 2.41
C GLY A 141 -0.13 9.22 2.40
N ALA A 142 0.08 8.57 3.55
CA ALA A 142 1.11 7.54 3.69
C ALA A 142 0.87 6.35 2.75
N HIS A 143 -0.39 5.94 2.59
CA HIS A 143 -0.78 4.84 1.71
C HIS A 143 -0.63 5.15 0.21
N LEU A 144 -0.49 6.43 -0.16
CA LEU A 144 -0.19 6.89 -1.52
C LEU A 144 1.32 7.11 -1.73
N GLY A 145 2.12 6.77 -0.71
CA GLY A 145 3.57 6.99 -0.72
C GLY A 145 3.95 8.47 -0.53
N TRP A 146 3.05 9.33 -0.07
CA TRP A 146 3.40 10.70 0.27
C TRP A 146 4.28 10.73 1.50
N THR A 147 5.22 11.68 1.51
CA THR A 147 6.11 11.90 2.66
C THR A 147 5.64 13.14 3.41
N LEU A 148 5.67 13.10 4.74
CA LEU A 148 5.47 14.31 5.51
C LEU A 148 6.76 15.12 5.54
N ASP A 149 6.67 16.43 5.27
CA ASP A 149 7.82 17.32 5.32
C ASP A 149 8.33 17.47 6.78
N PRO A 150 9.58 17.09 7.08
CA PRO A 150 10.13 17.11 8.44
C PRO A 150 10.10 18.50 9.09
N ASN A 151 10.16 19.57 8.30
CA ASN A 151 10.15 20.94 8.83
C ASN A 151 8.80 21.32 9.45
N TYR A 152 7.72 20.67 9.02
CA TYR A 152 6.34 20.98 9.41
C TYR A 152 5.73 19.91 10.32
N GLU A 153 6.51 18.90 10.68
CA GLU A 153 6.07 17.77 11.50
C GLU A 153 5.66 18.18 12.93
N LYS A 154 6.28 19.24 13.47
CA LYS A 154 5.96 19.77 14.81
C LYS A 154 4.50 20.22 14.95
N SER A 155 3.89 20.64 13.85
CA SER A 155 2.51 21.15 13.80
C SER A 155 1.44 20.06 13.81
N ILE A 156 1.80 18.78 13.64
CA ILE A 156 0.85 17.66 13.65
C ILE A 156 -0.03 17.71 14.89
N LEU A 157 0.55 17.96 16.07
CA LEU A 157 -0.21 17.94 17.32
C LEU A 157 -1.33 19.00 17.31
N GLY A 158 -1.02 20.21 16.82
CA GLY A 158 -1.99 21.30 16.69
C GLY A 158 -3.09 20.97 15.69
N VAL A 159 -2.73 20.47 14.51
CA VAL A 159 -3.71 20.10 13.46
C VAL A 159 -4.57 18.92 13.90
N SER A 160 -3.98 17.85 14.44
CA SER A 160 -4.73 16.70 14.95
C SER A 160 -5.67 17.09 16.09
N ALA A 161 -5.25 17.97 16.99
CA ALA A 161 -6.13 18.50 18.03
C ALA A 161 -7.30 19.31 17.44
N ALA A 162 -7.07 20.10 16.40
CA ALA A 162 -8.13 20.83 15.71
C ALA A 162 -9.15 19.87 15.06
N ILE A 163 -8.68 18.82 14.38
CA ILE A 163 -9.54 17.81 13.73
C ILE A 163 -10.39 17.08 14.77
N VAL A 164 -9.78 16.56 15.85
CA VAL A 164 -10.48 15.79 16.89
C VAL A 164 -11.50 16.64 17.64
N ASN A 165 -11.22 17.94 17.85
CA ASN A 165 -12.13 18.87 18.52
C ASN A 165 -13.10 19.58 17.55
N ALA A 166 -13.26 19.08 16.32
CA ALA A 166 -14.15 19.64 15.29
C ALA A 166 -13.97 21.16 15.02
N LYS A 167 -12.74 21.67 15.21
CA LYS A 167 -12.40 23.05 14.83
C LYS A 167 -12.20 23.14 13.31
N PRO A 168 -12.37 24.33 12.70
CA PRO A 168 -12.09 24.53 11.27
C PRO A 168 -10.65 24.18 10.91
N VAL A 169 -10.47 23.35 9.90
CA VAL A 169 -9.17 22.98 9.32
C VAL A 169 -9.26 23.07 7.80
N VAL A 170 -8.34 23.81 7.19
CA VAL A 170 -8.28 23.96 5.73
C VAL A 170 -7.26 22.97 5.15
N ILE A 171 -7.67 22.23 4.14
CA ILE A 171 -6.83 21.31 3.36
C ILE A 171 -6.63 21.94 1.99
N CYS A 172 -5.43 22.44 1.71
CA CYS A 172 -5.07 22.97 0.39
C CYS A 172 -4.33 21.89 -0.41
N GLN A 173 -4.95 21.39 -1.49
CA GLN A 173 -4.36 20.36 -2.34
C GLN A 173 -4.00 20.93 -3.72
N LEU A 174 -2.70 21.06 -3.98
CA LEU A 174 -2.16 21.54 -5.26
C LEU A 174 -1.59 20.42 -6.13
N SER A 175 -1.27 19.28 -5.53
CA SER A 175 -0.72 18.10 -6.21
C SER A 175 -1.10 16.82 -5.48
N GLY A 176 -0.75 15.66 -6.03
CA GLY A 176 -1.03 14.36 -5.43
C GLY A 176 -2.40 13.80 -5.80
N GLU A 177 -2.57 12.51 -5.59
CA GLU A 177 -3.82 11.80 -5.83
C GLU A 177 -4.94 12.38 -4.96
N ARG A 178 -6.18 12.39 -5.45
CA ARG A 178 -7.34 12.91 -4.67
C ARG A 178 -8.09 11.81 -3.91
N SER A 179 -7.68 10.56 -4.08
CA SER A 179 -8.30 9.37 -3.46
C SER A 179 -7.79 9.07 -2.04
N TRP A 180 -7.17 10.04 -1.37
CA TRP A 180 -6.70 9.87 0.01
C TRP A 180 -7.87 9.77 1.00
N TRP A 181 -9.00 10.42 0.72
CA TRP A 181 -10.23 10.25 1.47
C TRP A 181 -10.98 9.02 0.99
N ARG A 182 -10.75 7.88 1.65
CA ARG A 182 -11.30 6.57 1.27
C ARG A 182 -12.64 6.25 1.92
N GLN A 183 -13.13 7.09 2.82
CA GLN A 183 -14.38 6.82 3.51
C GLN A 183 -15.55 7.01 2.55
N SER A 184 -16.58 6.16 2.69
CA SER A 184 -17.83 6.31 1.96
C SER A 184 -18.65 7.52 2.41
N THR A 185 -18.27 8.14 3.53
CA THR A 185 -18.85 9.36 4.08
C THR A 185 -18.17 10.60 3.47
N PRO A 186 -18.89 11.72 3.32
CA PRO A 186 -18.26 12.98 2.91
C PRO A 186 -17.23 13.44 3.96
N LEU A 187 -16.35 14.37 3.57
CA LEU A 187 -15.47 15.05 4.51
C LEU A 187 -16.33 15.73 5.60
N PRO A 188 -15.92 15.65 6.88
CA PRO A 188 -16.57 16.39 7.96
C PRO A 188 -16.68 17.89 7.65
N GLU A 189 -17.75 18.54 8.09
CA GLU A 189 -18.03 19.96 7.79
C GLU A 189 -16.94 20.92 8.27
N ASN A 190 -16.20 20.54 9.31
CA ASN A 190 -15.09 21.33 9.82
C ASN A 190 -13.81 21.22 8.97
N LEU A 191 -13.78 20.34 7.95
CA LEU A 191 -12.66 20.19 7.03
C LEU A 191 -13.01 20.82 5.67
N GLU A 192 -12.34 21.92 5.34
CA GLU A 192 -12.52 22.64 4.08
C GLU A 192 -11.44 22.21 3.07
N LEU A 193 -11.82 21.55 1.97
CA LEU A 193 -10.90 21.23 0.88
C LEU A 193 -10.88 22.35 -0.16
N THR A 194 -9.70 22.88 -0.47
CA THR A 194 -9.50 23.96 -1.44
C THR A 194 -8.27 23.73 -2.32
N VAL A 195 -8.23 24.40 -3.47
CA VAL A 195 -7.05 24.52 -4.34
C VAL A 195 -6.43 25.91 -4.26
N ASP A 196 -7.04 26.83 -3.52
CA ASP A 196 -6.53 28.19 -3.34
C ASP A 196 -5.62 28.26 -2.09
N PRO A 197 -4.31 28.49 -2.25
CA PRO A 197 -3.41 28.63 -1.11
C PRO A 197 -3.67 29.90 -0.28
N ALA A 198 -4.33 30.92 -0.82
CA ALA A 198 -4.64 32.15 -0.08
C ALA A 198 -5.62 31.90 1.07
N ARG A 199 -6.42 30.83 1.01
CA ARG A 199 -7.33 30.44 2.09
C ARG A 199 -6.58 30.10 3.38
N LEU A 200 -5.41 29.47 3.28
CA LEU A 200 -4.55 29.16 4.43
C LEU A 200 -3.94 30.39 5.10
N GLN A 201 -3.99 31.57 4.45
CA GLN A 201 -3.45 32.83 4.99
C GLN A 201 -4.49 33.65 5.75
N GLN A 202 -5.76 33.25 5.73
CA GLN A 202 -6.83 33.98 6.38
C GLN A 202 -6.73 33.87 7.91
N GLU A 203 -7.08 34.94 8.63
CA GLU A 203 -6.89 35.03 10.09
C GLU A 203 -7.74 34.03 10.89
N ASP A 204 -8.88 33.61 10.32
CA ASP A 204 -9.78 32.62 10.91
C ASP A 204 -9.20 31.19 10.87
N VAL A 205 -8.17 30.94 10.06
CA VAL A 205 -7.56 29.63 9.89
C VAL A 205 -6.39 29.46 10.85
N LYS A 206 -6.60 28.68 11.91
CA LYS A 206 -5.57 28.35 12.91
C LYS A 206 -4.92 26.98 12.70
N ALA A 207 -5.47 26.15 11.81
CA ALA A 207 -4.94 24.84 11.48
C ALA A 207 -5.11 24.55 9.98
N GLY A 208 -4.05 24.03 9.36
CA GLY A 208 -4.03 23.80 7.92
C GLY A 208 -3.20 22.59 7.52
N ILE A 209 -3.59 21.98 6.40
CA ILE A 209 -2.84 20.91 5.74
C ILE A 209 -2.55 21.37 4.30
N LEU A 210 -1.29 21.37 3.90
CA LEU A 210 -0.87 21.64 2.53
C LEU A 210 -0.36 20.37 1.87
N ILE A 211 -0.89 20.05 0.69
CA ILE A 211 -0.44 18.92 -0.14
C ILE A 211 0.17 19.50 -1.42
N SER A 212 1.50 19.58 -1.47
CA SER A 212 2.20 20.27 -2.55
C SER A 212 3.63 19.77 -2.74
N ASP A 213 4.10 19.78 -3.98
CA ASP A 213 5.50 19.57 -4.32
C ASP A 213 6.37 20.83 -4.22
N ARG A 214 5.76 22.00 -3.98
CA ARG A 214 6.43 23.31 -3.92
C ARG A 214 6.92 23.64 -2.51
N THR A 215 8.17 24.05 -2.36
CA THR A 215 8.77 24.41 -1.06
C THR A 215 8.57 25.87 -0.68
N ASP A 216 8.57 26.79 -1.65
CA ASP A 216 8.42 28.23 -1.43
C ASP A 216 7.04 28.59 -0.84
N LEU A 217 5.99 27.89 -1.27
CA LEU A 217 4.64 28.13 -0.76
C LEU A 217 4.52 27.77 0.72
N ALA A 218 5.07 26.62 1.12
CA ALA A 218 5.06 26.19 2.51
C ALA A 218 5.82 27.18 3.40
N ALA A 219 6.94 27.71 2.91
CA ALA A 219 7.72 28.73 3.61
C ALA A 219 6.93 30.04 3.79
N LYS A 220 6.21 30.50 2.75
CA LYS A 220 5.36 31.70 2.82
C LYS A 220 4.22 31.56 3.82
N LEU A 221 3.57 30.39 3.86
CA LEU A 221 2.45 30.14 4.76
C LEU A 221 2.87 30.05 6.22
N ALA A 222 4.03 29.47 6.50
CA ALA A 222 4.54 29.32 7.87
C ALA A 222 5.16 30.59 8.46
N VAL A 223 5.14 31.71 7.74
CA VAL A 223 5.43 33.02 8.32
C VAL A 223 4.40 33.40 9.39
N ASN A 224 3.16 32.92 9.27
CA ASN A 224 2.13 33.13 10.28
C ASN A 224 2.33 32.17 11.48
N PRO A 225 2.73 32.66 12.67
CA PRO A 225 2.99 31.80 13.83
C PRO A 225 1.71 31.19 14.42
N ASP A 226 0.55 31.78 14.14
CA ASP A 226 -0.75 31.30 14.64
C ASP A 226 -1.29 30.11 13.85
N LEU A 227 -0.71 29.81 12.69
CA LEU A 227 -1.13 28.71 11.83
C LEU A 227 -0.35 27.44 12.15
N ALA A 228 -1.03 26.45 12.73
CA ALA A 228 -0.50 25.09 12.76
C ALA A 228 -0.58 24.48 11.36
N LEU A 229 0.54 24.46 10.63
CA LEU A 229 0.62 23.96 9.26
C LEU A 229 1.32 22.59 9.19
N VAL A 230 0.64 21.60 8.63
CA VAL A 230 1.19 20.28 8.27
C VAL A 230 1.36 20.20 6.76
N VAL A 231 2.51 19.73 6.27
CA VAL A 231 2.81 19.69 4.83
C VAL A 231 3.11 18.27 4.37
N TRP A 232 2.36 17.80 3.37
CA TRP A 232 2.57 16.54 2.68
C TRP A 232 3.20 16.77 1.31
N ARG A 233 4.15 15.89 0.97
CA ARG A 233 4.90 15.86 -0.30
C ARG A 233 4.48 14.64 -1.12
N PRO A 234 3.58 14.82 -2.10
CA PRO A 234 3.20 13.74 -3.01
C PRO A 234 4.31 13.42 -4.00
N ARG A 235 4.47 12.13 -4.35
CA ARG A 235 5.34 11.67 -5.42
C ARG A 235 4.80 12.10 -6.78
N SER A 236 5.06 13.32 -7.17
CA SER A 236 4.41 13.99 -8.29
C SER A 236 5.39 14.37 -9.40
N LEU A 237 6.70 14.27 -9.18
CA LEU A 237 7.71 14.80 -10.09
C LEU A 237 8.50 13.67 -10.78
N PHE A 238 8.59 13.73 -12.10
CA PHE A 238 9.52 12.93 -12.89
C PHE A 238 10.75 13.76 -13.22
N ILE A 239 11.93 13.26 -12.87
CA ILE A 239 13.20 13.98 -13.09
C ILE A 239 14.01 13.28 -14.17
N GLY A 240 14.20 13.97 -15.28
CA GLY A 240 14.91 13.48 -16.45
C GLY A 240 16.38 13.82 -16.31
N ILE A 241 17.25 12.83 -16.45
CA ILE A 241 18.68 12.96 -16.21
C ILE A 241 19.44 12.58 -17.47
N GLY A 242 20.29 13.48 -17.95
CA GLY A 242 21.35 13.16 -18.91
C GLY A 242 22.70 13.58 -18.34
N CYS A 243 23.70 12.71 -18.35
CA CYS A 243 25.02 13.02 -17.79
C CYS A 243 26.15 12.39 -18.61
N ASP A 244 27.40 12.77 -18.32
CA ASP A 244 28.58 12.08 -18.83
C ASP A 244 28.66 10.64 -18.28
N ARG A 245 29.40 9.74 -18.93
CA ARG A 245 29.58 8.36 -18.46
C ARG A 245 30.38 8.33 -17.15
N ASN A 246 30.06 7.37 -16.29
CA ASN A 246 30.70 7.16 -14.98
C ASN A 246 30.58 8.39 -14.06
N THR A 247 29.46 9.11 -14.16
CA THR A 247 29.23 10.27 -13.29
C THR A 247 29.02 9.78 -11.85
N PRO A 248 29.80 10.25 -10.86
CA PRO A 248 29.68 9.79 -9.48
C PRO A 248 28.31 10.10 -8.87
N GLN A 249 27.81 9.23 -7.99
CA GLN A 249 26.55 9.43 -7.26
C GLN A 249 26.49 10.82 -6.58
N SER A 250 27.58 11.24 -5.93
CA SER A 250 27.66 12.54 -5.24
C SER A 250 27.49 13.76 -6.16
N VAL A 251 27.84 13.62 -7.44
CA VAL A 251 27.63 14.68 -8.45
C VAL A 251 26.17 14.70 -8.88
N ILE A 252 25.55 13.53 -9.09
CA ILE A 252 24.13 13.40 -9.41
C ILE A 252 23.27 14.00 -8.29
N GLU A 253 23.55 13.62 -7.03
CA GLU A 253 22.81 14.10 -5.86
C GLU A 253 22.94 15.61 -5.67
N ARG A 254 24.14 16.17 -5.80
CA ARG A 254 24.34 17.63 -5.70
C ARG A 254 23.62 18.38 -6.80
N GLY A 255 23.69 17.91 -8.04
CA GLY A 255 23.02 18.57 -9.14
C GLY A 255 21.50 18.47 -9.04
N MET A 256 20.97 17.32 -8.61
CA MET A 256 19.55 17.16 -8.33
C MET A 256 19.10 18.05 -7.17
N ALA A 257 19.81 18.05 -6.03
CA ALA A 257 19.49 18.91 -4.90
C ALA A 257 19.50 20.40 -5.29
N LYS A 258 20.50 20.84 -6.06
CA LYS A 258 20.56 22.21 -6.59
C LYS A 258 19.39 22.51 -7.52
N PHE A 259 19.12 21.63 -8.49
CA PHE A 259 18.03 21.80 -9.44
C PHE A 259 16.67 21.90 -8.74
N MET A 260 16.42 21.06 -7.74
CA MET A 260 15.19 21.09 -6.95
C MET A 260 15.09 22.39 -6.13
N ALA A 261 16.18 22.81 -5.49
CA ALA A 261 16.22 24.05 -4.71
C ALA A 261 16.00 25.30 -5.58
N ASP A 262 16.72 25.42 -6.70
CA ASP A 262 16.63 26.55 -7.62
C ASP A 262 15.20 26.71 -8.18
N ASN A 263 14.46 25.61 -8.32
CA ASN A 263 13.08 25.60 -8.83
C ASN A 263 12.00 25.52 -7.73
N SER A 264 12.38 25.63 -6.46
CA SER A 264 11.46 25.55 -5.31
C SER A 264 10.62 24.27 -5.27
N LEU A 265 11.23 23.14 -5.60
CA LEU A 265 10.60 21.81 -5.58
C LEU A 265 11.17 20.96 -4.45
N ALA A 266 10.32 20.14 -3.82
CA ALA A 266 10.72 19.25 -2.74
C ALA A 266 11.31 17.94 -3.31
N ILE A 267 12.49 17.54 -2.84
CA ILE A 267 13.16 16.30 -3.28
C ILE A 267 12.32 15.05 -2.97
N ASP A 268 11.56 15.06 -1.87
CA ASP A 268 10.67 13.96 -1.49
C ASP A 268 9.51 13.73 -2.47
N SER A 269 9.17 14.76 -3.26
CA SER A 269 8.12 14.72 -4.28
C SER A 269 8.55 14.04 -5.58
N ILE A 270 9.82 13.63 -5.70
CA ILE A 270 10.28 12.83 -6.84
C ILE A 270 9.55 11.49 -6.83
N ALA A 271 8.84 11.19 -7.90
CA ALA A 271 8.23 9.89 -8.16
C ALA A 271 9.25 8.93 -8.77
N GLU A 272 10.04 9.41 -9.73
CA GLU A 272 10.89 8.58 -10.57
C GLU A 272 12.02 9.40 -11.20
N LEU A 273 13.18 8.75 -11.37
CA LEU A 273 14.27 9.25 -12.19
C LEU A 273 14.19 8.58 -13.56
N VAL A 274 14.37 9.34 -14.63
CA VAL A 274 14.21 8.83 -16.00
C VAL A 274 15.36 9.23 -16.91
N SER A 275 15.72 8.34 -17.83
CA SER A 275 16.76 8.60 -18.83
C SER A 275 16.57 7.76 -20.10
N ILE A 276 17.56 7.76 -20.97
CA ILE A 276 17.63 6.91 -22.16
C ILE A 276 18.32 5.57 -21.84
N ASP A 277 18.02 4.52 -22.60
CA ASP A 277 18.56 3.16 -22.38
C ASP A 277 20.09 3.06 -22.39
N LEU A 278 20.79 3.97 -23.08
CA LEU A 278 22.27 4.06 -22.99
C LEU A 278 22.78 4.35 -21.57
N LYS A 279 21.89 4.74 -20.66
CA LYS A 279 22.16 5.04 -19.25
C LYS A 279 21.60 4.02 -18.29
N ALA A 280 21.05 2.90 -18.77
CA ALA A 280 20.51 1.85 -17.91
C ALA A 280 21.56 1.24 -16.97
N ASP A 281 22.83 1.24 -17.36
CA ASP A 281 23.99 0.75 -16.59
C ASP A 281 24.75 1.87 -15.84
N GLU A 282 24.22 3.11 -15.81
CA GLU A 282 24.89 4.23 -15.16
C GLU A 282 24.81 4.15 -13.63
N THR A 283 25.88 3.63 -13.02
CA THR A 283 25.95 3.31 -11.59
C THR A 283 25.66 4.50 -10.68
N GLY A 284 26.07 5.71 -11.06
CA GLY A 284 25.80 6.92 -10.27
C GLY A 284 24.32 7.28 -10.18
N ILE A 285 23.55 7.10 -11.25
CA ILE A 285 22.10 7.37 -11.26
C ILE A 285 21.37 6.26 -10.49
N ILE A 286 21.75 4.99 -10.72
CA ILE A 286 21.16 3.84 -10.02
C ILE A 286 21.34 3.97 -8.51
N ALA A 287 22.54 4.35 -8.06
CA ALA A 287 22.84 4.55 -6.64
C ALA A 287 22.03 5.71 -6.04
N ALA A 288 21.94 6.85 -6.75
CA ALA A 288 21.13 7.99 -6.31
C ALA A 288 19.63 7.64 -6.23
N ALA A 289 19.11 6.90 -7.21
CA ALA A 289 17.73 6.41 -7.20
C ALA A 289 17.46 5.47 -6.00
N SER A 290 18.39 4.56 -5.73
CA SER A 290 18.33 3.65 -4.59
C SER A 290 18.35 4.40 -3.26
N GLN A 291 19.20 5.44 -3.11
CA GLN A 291 19.25 6.26 -1.90
C GLN A 291 17.92 6.99 -1.64
N LEU A 292 17.25 7.47 -2.70
CA LEU A 292 15.92 8.07 -2.60
C LEU A 292 14.78 7.04 -2.41
N ASN A 293 15.07 5.75 -2.55
CA ASN A 293 14.07 4.69 -2.69
C ASN A 293 13.06 5.03 -3.81
N ARG A 294 13.56 5.38 -5.00
CA ARG A 294 12.77 5.70 -6.19
C ARG A 294 13.19 4.85 -7.39
N PRO A 295 12.25 4.50 -8.29
CA PRO A 295 12.58 3.82 -9.53
C PRO A 295 13.46 4.68 -10.42
N PHE A 296 14.33 4.01 -11.18
CA PHE A 296 15.05 4.57 -12.31
C PHE A 296 14.65 3.79 -13.55
N ASN A 297 13.91 4.43 -14.46
CA ASN A 297 13.49 3.80 -15.70
C ASN A 297 14.19 4.45 -16.89
N THR A 298 14.45 3.66 -17.91
CA THR A 298 15.03 4.13 -19.16
C THR A 298 14.14 3.78 -20.33
N PHE A 299 14.26 4.57 -21.40
CA PHE A 299 13.49 4.42 -22.61
C PHE A 299 14.39 4.35 -23.82
N SER A 300 13.94 3.60 -24.83
CA SER A 300 14.70 3.44 -26.06
C SER A 300 14.71 4.75 -26.89
N PRO A 301 15.74 4.98 -27.71
CA PRO A 301 15.78 6.15 -28.58
C PRO A 301 14.53 6.30 -29.47
N GLN A 302 13.97 5.19 -29.96
CA GLN A 302 12.80 5.19 -30.84
C GLN A 302 11.53 5.67 -30.13
N ILE A 303 11.40 5.38 -28.84
CA ILE A 303 10.28 5.87 -28.02
C ILE A 303 10.44 7.38 -27.83
N LEU A 304 11.66 7.83 -27.50
CA LEU A 304 11.95 9.23 -27.17
C LEU A 304 11.95 10.17 -28.38
N GLU A 305 12.21 9.66 -29.59
CA GLU A 305 12.19 10.45 -30.83
C GLU A 305 10.80 10.99 -31.16
N ASN A 306 9.75 10.25 -30.81
CA ASN A 306 8.35 10.61 -31.08
C ASN A 306 7.72 11.51 -30.00
N VAL A 307 8.50 11.96 -29.03
CA VAL A 307 8.00 12.78 -27.91
C VAL A 307 7.91 14.24 -28.33
N GLU A 308 6.70 14.78 -28.30
CA GLU A 308 6.41 16.19 -28.52
C GLU A 308 6.57 17.01 -27.22
N GLY A 309 6.73 18.34 -27.33
CA GLY A 309 6.85 19.23 -26.17
C GLY A 309 8.28 19.52 -25.70
N ILE A 310 9.28 19.11 -26.49
CA ILE A 310 10.70 19.38 -26.21
C ILE A 310 11.00 20.85 -26.50
N GLU A 311 11.36 21.61 -25.47
CA GLU A 311 11.68 23.05 -25.61
C GLU A 311 13.11 23.32 -26.05
N ASN A 312 14.09 22.47 -25.67
CA ASN A 312 15.52 22.74 -25.89
C ASN A 312 16.24 21.58 -26.61
N PRO A 313 16.03 21.43 -27.93
CA PRO A 313 16.73 20.42 -28.72
C PRO A 313 18.26 20.67 -28.72
N SER A 314 19.02 19.59 -28.66
CA SER A 314 20.48 19.58 -28.67
C SER A 314 20.99 18.87 -29.92
N GLU A 315 21.61 19.61 -30.83
CA GLU A 315 22.13 19.04 -32.08
C GLU A 315 23.19 17.96 -31.85
N THR A 316 24.04 18.11 -30.84
CA THR A 316 25.05 17.10 -30.47
C THR A 316 24.39 15.78 -30.06
N VAL A 317 23.31 15.84 -29.27
CA VAL A 317 22.59 14.64 -28.82
C VAL A 317 21.84 14.01 -29.99
N LYS A 318 21.22 14.82 -30.84
CA LYS A 318 20.52 14.34 -32.04
C LYS A 318 21.48 13.63 -33.00
N ARG A 319 22.70 14.16 -33.18
CA ARG A 319 23.73 13.54 -34.04
C ARG A 319 24.27 12.23 -33.47
N CYS A 320 24.46 12.14 -32.15
CA CYS A 320 25.07 10.96 -31.53
C CYS A 320 24.06 9.84 -31.21
N ILE A 321 22.80 10.19 -30.91
CA ILE A 321 21.85 9.27 -30.25
C ILE A 321 20.46 9.31 -30.92
N GLY A 322 20.24 10.18 -31.91
CA GLY A 322 18.96 10.30 -32.64
C GLY A 322 17.88 11.09 -31.91
N VAL A 323 18.05 11.39 -30.61
CA VAL A 323 17.04 12.09 -29.79
C VAL A 323 17.41 13.56 -29.61
N SER A 324 16.42 14.45 -29.71
CA SER A 324 16.62 15.90 -29.58
C SER A 324 17.05 16.31 -28.17
N SER A 325 16.53 15.68 -27.11
CA SER A 325 16.91 15.98 -25.72
C SER A 325 16.59 14.79 -24.83
N VAL A 326 17.61 14.12 -24.27
CA VAL A 326 17.43 12.91 -23.43
C VAL A 326 16.59 13.21 -22.18
N ALA A 327 16.97 14.24 -21.42
CA ALA A 327 16.31 14.56 -20.14
C ALA A 327 14.85 14.99 -20.34
N GLU A 328 14.60 15.89 -21.30
CA GLU A 328 13.24 16.41 -21.55
C GLU A 328 12.33 15.34 -22.15
N ALA A 329 12.79 14.59 -23.16
CA ALA A 329 11.99 13.54 -23.79
C ALA A 329 11.63 12.43 -22.81
N ALA A 330 12.58 11.97 -21.99
CA ALA A 330 12.34 10.94 -20.98
C ALA A 330 11.32 11.42 -19.94
N CYS A 331 11.42 12.67 -19.47
CA CYS A 331 10.46 13.29 -18.57
C CYS A 331 9.04 13.33 -19.12
N LEU A 332 8.89 13.86 -20.34
CA LEU A 332 7.60 14.01 -21.00
C LEU A 332 6.95 12.65 -21.25
N HIS A 333 7.72 11.69 -21.75
CA HIS A 333 7.23 10.33 -21.98
C HIS A 333 6.76 9.66 -20.67
N ALA A 334 7.59 9.65 -19.63
CA ALA A 334 7.26 8.97 -18.38
C ALA A 334 6.08 9.61 -17.64
N SER A 335 5.96 10.94 -17.70
CA SER A 335 4.85 11.66 -17.08
C SER A 335 3.55 11.62 -17.88
N GLY A 336 3.61 11.28 -19.17
CA GLY A 336 2.49 11.37 -20.11
C GLY A 336 2.08 12.81 -20.45
N ARG A 337 2.91 13.80 -20.12
CA ARG A 337 2.63 15.22 -20.33
C ARG A 337 3.11 15.69 -21.70
N ARG A 338 2.50 16.79 -22.18
CA ARG A 338 2.91 17.48 -23.42
C ARG A 338 3.77 18.72 -23.18
N GLU A 339 3.92 19.13 -21.92
CA GLU A 339 4.65 20.33 -21.52
C GLU A 339 5.53 20.03 -20.31
N LEU A 340 6.73 20.58 -20.32
CA LEU A 340 7.69 20.47 -19.23
C LEU A 340 7.24 21.36 -18.07
N LEU A 341 7.45 20.89 -16.84
CA LEU A 341 7.31 21.78 -15.68
C LEU A 341 8.52 22.72 -15.62
N ILE A 342 9.72 22.14 -15.77
CA ILE A 342 10.99 22.87 -15.80
C ILE A 342 11.79 22.35 -17.01
N PRO A 343 12.18 23.25 -17.94
CA PRO A 343 12.98 22.86 -19.09
C PRO A 343 14.40 22.46 -18.70
N LYS A 344 15.15 21.95 -19.68
CA LYS A 344 16.55 21.52 -19.53
C LYS A 344 17.42 22.55 -18.80
N SER A 345 17.92 22.15 -17.64
CA SER A 345 18.91 22.86 -16.84
C SER A 345 20.24 22.13 -16.85
N LYS A 346 21.33 22.84 -17.12
CA LYS A 346 22.68 22.28 -17.14
C LYS A 346 23.34 22.44 -15.77
N PHE A 347 24.05 21.41 -15.33
CA PHE A 347 24.83 21.40 -14.11
C PHE A 347 26.23 20.84 -14.41
N LYS A 348 27.26 21.46 -13.83
CA LYS A 348 28.64 21.01 -13.96
C LYS A 348 29.30 21.00 -12.60
N CYS A 349 29.90 19.87 -12.23
CA CYS A 349 30.59 19.71 -10.96
C CYS A 349 31.65 18.60 -11.09
N ASP A 350 32.81 18.80 -10.47
CA ASP A 350 33.92 17.84 -10.45
C ASP A 350 34.33 17.32 -11.84
N GLY A 351 34.23 18.17 -12.86
CA GLY A 351 34.58 17.83 -14.25
C GLY A 351 33.47 17.12 -15.04
N PHE A 352 32.38 16.69 -14.40
CA PHE A 352 31.26 16.02 -15.05
C PHE A 352 30.15 17.01 -15.43
N ASN A 353 29.54 16.78 -16.59
CA ASN A 353 28.37 17.51 -17.07
C ASN A 353 27.11 16.67 -16.84
N MET A 354 26.07 17.35 -16.38
CA MET A 354 24.73 16.79 -16.22
C MET A 354 23.68 17.79 -16.71
N THR A 355 22.57 17.25 -17.15
CA THR A 355 21.37 17.93 -17.59
C THR A 355 20.19 17.35 -16.83
N LEU A 356 19.35 18.23 -16.32
CA LEU A 356 18.14 17.88 -15.57
C LEU A 356 16.93 18.56 -16.21
N ALA A 357 15.79 17.88 -16.21
CA ALA A 357 14.49 18.42 -16.57
C ALA A 357 13.43 17.86 -15.61
N ALA A 358 12.28 18.52 -15.50
CA ALA A 358 11.19 18.03 -14.66
C ALA A 358 9.84 18.08 -15.37
N CYS A 359 9.03 17.05 -15.15
CA CYS A 359 7.60 17.03 -15.45
C CYS A 359 6.81 16.70 -14.19
N ARG A 360 5.60 17.25 -14.10
CA ARG A 360 4.63 16.88 -13.06
C ARG A 360 3.66 15.82 -13.59
N ARG A 361 3.44 14.77 -12.83
CA ARG A 361 2.38 13.78 -13.05
C ARG A 361 1.02 14.45 -13.03
N ASP A 362 0.14 14.06 -13.95
CA ASP A 362 -1.26 14.46 -13.86
C ASP A 362 -2.01 13.68 -12.80
N PHE A 363 -2.82 14.40 -12.04
CA PHE A 363 -3.74 13.85 -11.06
C PHE A 363 -5.16 14.18 -11.52
N PRO A 364 -5.70 13.42 -12.51
CA PRO A 364 -7.04 13.68 -13.01
C PRO A 364 -8.03 13.66 -11.85
N GLU A 365 -9.07 14.51 -11.94
CA GLU A 365 -10.18 14.38 -11.01
C GLU A 365 -10.68 12.94 -11.10
N PRO A 366 -10.95 12.27 -9.97
CA PRO A 366 -11.65 10.99 -10.03
C PRO A 366 -12.89 11.24 -10.87
N ASP A 367 -13.08 10.45 -11.94
CA ASP A 367 -14.18 10.63 -12.88
C ASP A 367 -15.42 10.97 -12.05
N LYS A 368 -15.90 12.21 -12.19
CA LYS A 368 -17.28 12.51 -11.83
C LYS A 368 -18.01 11.57 -12.76
N HIS A 369 -18.40 10.39 -12.27
CA HIS A 369 -19.36 9.57 -12.98
C HIS A 369 -20.45 10.56 -13.34
N ASN A 370 -20.52 10.89 -14.63
CA ASN A 370 -21.48 11.84 -15.14
C ASN A 370 -22.78 11.36 -14.52
N GLY A 371 -23.33 12.21 -13.67
CA GLY A 371 -24.68 12.07 -13.22
C GLY A 371 -25.57 12.29 -14.42
N GLU A 372 -25.54 11.38 -15.41
CA GLU A 372 -26.79 10.84 -15.86
C GLU A 372 -27.52 10.53 -14.55
N LYS A 373 -28.49 11.38 -14.24
CA LYS A 373 -29.51 11.06 -13.26
C LYS A 373 -30.00 9.69 -13.70
N ILE A 374 -29.45 8.65 -13.08
CA ILE A 374 -30.08 7.36 -13.01
C ILE A 374 -31.31 7.65 -12.16
N THR A 375 -32.36 8.14 -12.84
CA THR A 375 -33.74 8.24 -12.37
C THR A 375 -34.35 6.86 -12.19
N ARG A 376 -33.56 5.78 -12.27
CA ARG A 376 -33.85 4.63 -11.45
C ARG A 376 -33.45 5.01 -10.04
N SER A 377 -34.45 5.45 -9.28
CA SER A 377 -34.46 5.27 -7.84
C SER A 377 -34.07 3.82 -7.55
N HIS A 378 -32.78 3.55 -7.38
CA HIS A 378 -32.38 2.67 -6.32
C HIS A 378 -32.64 3.47 -5.05
N LYS A 379 -33.94 3.59 -4.71
CA LYS A 379 -34.35 3.56 -3.31
C LYS A 379 -33.43 2.52 -2.69
N PRO A 380 -32.76 2.79 -1.57
CA PRO A 380 -32.22 1.69 -0.80
C PRO A 380 -33.41 0.76 -0.64
N MET A 381 -33.39 -0.40 -1.31
CA MET A 381 -34.37 -1.45 -1.02
C MET A 381 -34.24 -1.55 0.47
N LYS A 382 -35.27 -1.10 1.22
CA LYS A 382 -35.34 -1.11 2.69
C LYS A 382 -34.42 -2.22 3.13
N ALA A 383 -33.29 -1.90 3.75
CA ALA A 383 -32.28 -2.90 4.12
C ALA A 383 -33.06 -4.01 4.78
N CYS A 384 -33.26 -5.09 4.03
CA CYS A 384 -34.24 -6.08 4.42
C CYS A 384 -33.48 -6.78 5.55
N PRO A 385 -33.93 -6.70 6.81
CA PRO A 385 -33.15 -7.25 7.91
C PRO A 385 -32.88 -8.75 7.72
N ASN A 386 -33.70 -9.39 6.88
CA ASN A 386 -33.61 -10.80 6.46
C ASN A 386 -32.96 -11.03 5.08
N ARG A 387 -32.30 -10.04 4.45
CA ARG A 387 -31.41 -10.27 3.29
C ARG A 387 -30.00 -9.79 3.60
N PRO A 388 -29.19 -10.59 4.32
CA PRO A 388 -27.74 -10.38 4.37
C PRO A 388 -27.15 -10.43 2.94
N ILE A 389 -25.95 -9.89 2.76
CA ILE A 389 -25.14 -10.02 1.52
C ILE A 389 -25.32 -11.45 1.00
N LYS A 390 -26.09 -11.61 -0.09
CA LYS A 390 -26.77 -12.86 -0.47
C LYS A 390 -25.98 -14.11 -0.08
N HIS A 391 -26.56 -14.95 0.77
CA HIS A 391 -26.04 -16.26 1.17
C HIS A 391 -25.38 -16.98 -0.02
N TYR A 392 -24.20 -17.53 0.22
CA TYR A 392 -23.52 -18.46 -0.67
C TYR A 392 -22.90 -19.53 0.22
N LEU A 393 -22.94 -20.77 -0.25
CA LEU A 393 -22.33 -21.91 0.41
C LEU A 393 -20.80 -21.88 0.22
N TYR A 394 -20.34 -21.55 -0.99
CA TYR A 394 -18.92 -21.38 -1.32
C TYR A 394 -18.65 -20.12 -2.14
N HIS A 395 -17.45 -19.58 -2.00
CA HIS A 395 -16.92 -18.45 -2.75
C HIS A 395 -15.58 -18.83 -3.40
N LEU A 396 -15.59 -18.93 -4.72
CA LEU A 396 -14.43 -19.14 -5.57
C LEU A 396 -13.85 -17.77 -5.93
N ILE A 397 -12.59 -17.56 -5.60
CA ILE A 397 -11.85 -16.34 -5.97
C ILE A 397 -10.82 -16.72 -7.02
N VAL A 398 -10.98 -16.17 -8.22
CA VAL A 398 -10.13 -16.45 -9.38
C VAL A 398 -9.19 -15.26 -9.62
N CYS A 399 -7.89 -15.51 -9.68
CA CYS A 399 -6.85 -14.55 -10.01
C CYS A 399 -6.73 -14.40 -11.53
N GLU A 400 -7.12 -13.26 -12.06
CA GLU A 400 -7.09 -12.97 -13.50
C GLU A 400 -6.60 -11.55 -13.79
N GLY A 401 -5.54 -11.09 -13.11
CA GLY A 401 -5.01 -9.76 -13.38
C GLY A 401 -3.50 -9.66 -13.18
N GLY A 402 -2.93 -8.53 -13.62
CA GLY A 402 -1.50 -8.28 -13.56
C GLY A 402 -0.73 -9.13 -14.57
N ARG A 403 0.25 -9.92 -14.11
CA ARG A 403 1.12 -10.76 -14.96
C ARG A 403 0.41 -11.93 -15.66
N CYS A 404 -0.79 -12.28 -15.20
CA CYS A 404 -1.57 -13.42 -15.70
C CYS A 404 -2.59 -13.01 -16.78
N ASP A 405 -2.63 -11.73 -17.16
CA ASP A 405 -3.56 -11.22 -18.17
C ASP A 405 -3.00 -11.48 -19.57
N LEU A 406 -3.52 -12.49 -20.27
CA LEU A 406 -3.19 -12.79 -21.66
C LEU A 406 -4.22 -12.12 -22.59
N PRO A 407 -3.81 -11.25 -23.52
CA PRO A 407 -4.73 -10.58 -24.45
C PRO A 407 -5.56 -11.59 -25.25
N GLY A 408 -6.89 -11.44 -25.21
CA GLY A 408 -7.82 -12.23 -26.05
C GLY A 408 -8.44 -13.47 -25.42
N HIS A 409 -8.10 -13.83 -24.17
CA HIS A 409 -8.71 -14.98 -23.50
C HIS A 409 -10.06 -14.62 -22.85
N PRO A 410 -11.16 -15.36 -23.09
CA PRO A 410 -12.38 -15.20 -22.29
C PRO A 410 -12.04 -15.52 -20.82
N GLY A 411 -12.28 -14.57 -19.92
CA GLY A 411 -11.93 -14.73 -18.51
C GLY A 411 -12.63 -15.94 -17.89
N LEU A 412 -11.87 -16.86 -17.31
CA LEU A 412 -12.31 -17.99 -16.51
C LEU A 412 -13.38 -17.60 -15.48
N ALA A 413 -13.24 -16.47 -14.77
CA ALA A 413 -14.25 -16.04 -13.79
C ALA A 413 -15.60 -15.71 -14.44
N HIS A 414 -15.62 -15.26 -15.68
CA HIS A 414 -16.86 -15.08 -16.44
C HIS A 414 -17.42 -16.43 -16.87
N HIS A 415 -16.57 -17.31 -17.41
CA HIS A 415 -16.94 -18.68 -17.81
C HIS A 415 -17.59 -19.48 -16.68
N LEU A 416 -16.95 -19.54 -15.50
CA LEU A 416 -17.47 -20.24 -14.33
C LEU A 416 -18.83 -19.69 -13.87
N ARG A 417 -19.07 -18.38 -13.98
CA ARG A 417 -20.38 -17.80 -13.65
C ARG A 417 -21.47 -18.25 -14.62
N THR A 418 -21.13 -18.49 -15.88
CA THR A 418 -22.05 -19.04 -16.87
C THR A 418 -22.36 -20.49 -16.56
N LEU A 419 -21.35 -21.31 -16.27
CA LEU A 419 -21.53 -22.71 -15.84
C LEU A 419 -22.38 -22.83 -14.58
N LEU A 420 -22.14 -21.98 -13.56
CA LEU A 420 -22.96 -21.97 -12.34
C LEU A 420 -24.43 -21.64 -12.60
N LYS A 421 -24.73 -20.81 -13.60
CA LYS A 421 -26.12 -20.55 -14.01
C LYS A 421 -26.72 -21.75 -14.73
N GLN A 422 -25.95 -22.35 -15.64
CA GLN A 422 -26.36 -23.51 -16.42
C GLN A 422 -26.64 -24.74 -15.54
N PHE A 423 -25.81 -24.98 -14.53
CA PHE A 423 -25.94 -26.12 -13.62
C PHE A 423 -26.80 -25.85 -12.37
N GLY A 424 -27.38 -24.65 -12.23
CA GLY A 424 -28.32 -24.33 -11.15
C GLY A 424 -27.71 -23.84 -9.83
N PHE A 425 -26.39 -23.77 -9.71
CA PHE A 425 -25.68 -23.34 -8.49
C PHE A 425 -25.52 -21.81 -8.33
N ALA A 426 -26.10 -20.99 -9.21
CA ALA A 426 -25.98 -19.53 -9.13
C ALA A 426 -26.92 -18.87 -8.11
N ARG A 427 -27.94 -19.59 -7.61
CA ARG A 427 -29.01 -19.10 -6.71
C ARG A 427 -29.41 -20.19 -5.70
N GLY A 428 -30.15 -19.82 -4.66
CA GLY A 428 -30.64 -20.77 -3.64
C GLY A 428 -29.67 -20.99 -2.46
N PRO A 429 -29.95 -21.98 -1.60
CA PRO A 429 -29.12 -22.30 -0.43
C PRO A 429 -27.76 -22.91 -0.81
N GLU A 430 -27.71 -23.63 -1.93
CA GLU A 430 -26.50 -24.28 -2.49
C GLU A 430 -25.66 -23.33 -3.35
N ARG A 431 -25.93 -22.03 -3.26
CA ARG A 431 -25.35 -21.05 -4.17
C ARG A 431 -23.84 -20.98 -4.04
N ILE A 432 -23.14 -21.08 -5.16
CA ILE A 432 -21.70 -20.83 -5.27
C ILE A 432 -21.49 -19.43 -5.88
N LYS A 433 -20.57 -18.66 -5.29
CA LYS A 433 -20.18 -17.33 -5.76
C LYS A 433 -18.82 -17.39 -6.43
N VAL A 434 -18.65 -16.71 -7.56
CA VAL A 434 -17.35 -16.53 -8.21
C VAL A 434 -17.00 -15.04 -8.27
N SER A 435 -15.84 -14.66 -7.71
CA SER A 435 -15.26 -13.31 -7.84
C SER A 435 -13.95 -13.36 -8.63
N ARG A 436 -13.71 -12.29 -9.40
CA ARG A 436 -12.41 -12.04 -10.01
C ARG A 436 -11.57 -11.21 -9.02
N SER A 437 -10.30 -11.57 -8.86
CA SER A 437 -9.29 -10.79 -8.15
C SER A 437 -8.19 -10.38 -9.13
N HIS A 438 -7.64 -9.19 -8.93
CA HIS A 438 -6.59 -8.65 -9.81
C HIS A 438 -5.22 -9.28 -9.52
N CYS A 439 -4.97 -9.74 -8.29
CA CYS A 439 -3.78 -10.50 -7.92
C CYS A 439 -4.04 -11.17 -6.57
N LEU A 440 -3.88 -12.48 -6.47
CA LEU A 440 -3.88 -13.20 -5.19
C LEU A 440 -2.47 -13.43 -4.64
N GLY A 441 -1.42 -12.94 -5.32
CA GLY A 441 -0.02 -13.16 -4.96
C GLY A 441 0.49 -14.58 -5.26
N CYS A 442 -0.34 -15.44 -5.84
CA CYS A 442 -0.08 -16.87 -6.04
C CYS A 442 0.70 -17.20 -7.34
N CYS A 443 1.07 -16.19 -8.13
CA CYS A 443 1.66 -16.36 -9.47
C CYS A 443 3.02 -17.07 -9.46
N ARG A 444 3.74 -17.10 -8.33
CA ARG A 444 4.97 -17.91 -8.16
C ARG A 444 4.72 -19.42 -8.01
N LYS A 445 3.47 -19.84 -7.74
CA LYS A 445 3.08 -21.24 -7.48
C LYS A 445 2.02 -21.78 -8.44
N LEU A 446 1.71 -21.07 -9.54
CA LEU A 446 0.73 -21.48 -10.56
C LEU A 446 -0.69 -21.79 -10.03
N VAL A 447 -1.11 -21.18 -8.91
CA VAL A 447 -2.46 -21.37 -8.32
C VAL A 447 -3.36 -20.19 -8.74
N PRO A 448 -4.33 -20.36 -9.67
CA PRO A 448 -5.20 -19.27 -10.09
C PRO A 448 -6.45 -19.12 -9.22
N MET A 449 -6.78 -20.07 -8.33
CA MET A 449 -8.06 -20.05 -7.63
C MET A 449 -7.98 -20.53 -6.18
N VAL A 450 -8.74 -19.87 -5.31
CA VAL A 450 -8.96 -20.28 -3.92
C VAL A 450 -10.44 -20.43 -3.63
N ILE A 451 -10.81 -21.45 -2.87
CA ILE A 451 -12.18 -21.76 -2.47
C ILE A 451 -12.38 -21.45 -1.00
N TYR A 452 -13.35 -20.60 -0.67
CA TYR A 452 -13.75 -20.33 0.71
C TYR A 452 -15.18 -20.76 0.95
N GLN A 453 -15.44 -21.39 2.10
CA GLN A 453 -16.80 -21.64 2.55
C GLN A 453 -17.43 -20.34 3.11
N GLY A 454 -18.73 -20.15 2.87
CA GLY A 454 -19.48 -19.00 3.38
C GLY A 454 -19.65 -19.03 4.91
N LYS A 455 -19.77 -17.84 5.51
CA LYS A 455 -19.82 -17.59 6.98
C LYS A 455 -20.99 -18.25 7.74
N SER A 456 -21.91 -18.94 7.09
CA SER A 456 -23.13 -19.46 7.73
C SER A 456 -23.00 -20.87 8.32
N GLN A 457 -21.81 -21.47 8.35
CA GLN A 457 -21.60 -22.80 8.94
C GLN A 457 -20.69 -22.72 10.18
N ALA A 458 -20.99 -23.53 11.20
CA ALA A 458 -20.30 -23.52 12.49
C ALA A 458 -18.89 -24.14 12.43
N GLU A 459 -18.65 -25.06 11.50
CA GLU A 459 -17.37 -25.72 11.29
C GLU A 459 -16.93 -25.60 9.82
N PRO A 460 -15.63 -25.37 9.55
CA PRO A 460 -15.11 -25.27 8.19
C PRO A 460 -15.12 -26.63 7.49
N SER A 461 -15.68 -26.66 6.28
CA SER A 461 -15.65 -27.81 5.38
C SER A 461 -14.22 -28.22 5.02
N VAL A 462 -14.03 -29.49 4.64
CA VAL A 462 -12.79 -30.01 4.03
C VAL A 462 -12.32 -29.23 2.80
N ASN A 463 -13.23 -28.52 2.13
CA ASN A 463 -12.93 -27.71 0.94
C ASN A 463 -12.69 -26.22 1.27
N HIS A 464 -12.67 -25.84 2.56
CA HIS A 464 -12.45 -24.45 2.96
C HIS A 464 -10.96 -24.09 2.83
N ALA A 465 -10.70 -22.92 2.25
CA ALA A 465 -9.37 -22.39 1.98
C ALA A 465 -8.52 -23.31 1.08
N LEU A 466 -9.15 -24.09 0.20
CA LEU A 466 -8.45 -24.99 -0.74
C LEU A 466 -7.90 -24.21 -1.94
N TRP A 467 -6.64 -24.49 -2.30
CA TRP A 467 -5.91 -23.84 -3.40
C TRP A 467 -5.83 -24.74 -4.62
N LEU A 468 -6.43 -24.30 -5.73
CA LEU A 468 -6.46 -25.03 -6.99
C LEU A 468 -5.54 -24.41 -8.05
N GLN A 469 -4.80 -25.27 -8.74
CA GLN A 469 -3.92 -24.92 -9.86
C GLN A 469 -4.42 -25.51 -11.19
N LYS A 470 -3.98 -24.92 -12.31
CA LYS A 470 -4.35 -25.37 -13.68
C LYS A 470 -5.86 -25.48 -13.91
N VAL A 471 -6.64 -24.65 -13.23
CA VAL A 471 -8.11 -24.66 -13.25
C VAL A 471 -8.69 -24.26 -14.62
N ASP A 472 -7.89 -23.58 -15.43
CA ASP A 472 -8.12 -23.27 -16.84
C ASP A 472 -8.14 -24.52 -17.74
N LYS A 473 -7.54 -25.64 -17.29
CA LYS A 473 -7.49 -26.90 -18.04
C LYS A 473 -8.61 -27.88 -17.71
N LEU A 474 -9.50 -27.54 -16.78
CA LEU A 474 -10.64 -28.38 -16.43
C LEU A 474 -11.75 -28.21 -17.48
N SER A 475 -12.34 -29.32 -17.93
CA SER A 475 -13.49 -29.29 -18.83
C SER A 475 -14.76 -28.81 -18.09
N ASP A 476 -15.79 -28.43 -18.85
CA ASP A 476 -17.06 -27.99 -18.30
C ASP A 476 -17.75 -29.10 -17.47
N GLU A 477 -17.59 -30.36 -17.87
CA GLU A 477 -18.06 -31.54 -17.13
C GLU A 477 -17.29 -31.72 -15.82
N GLN A 478 -15.97 -31.55 -15.82
CA GLN A 478 -15.17 -31.61 -14.59
C GLN A 478 -15.55 -30.48 -13.62
N TRP A 479 -15.85 -29.28 -14.13
CA TRP A 479 -16.37 -28.19 -13.31
C TRP A 479 -17.73 -28.49 -12.69
N LYS A 480 -18.61 -29.19 -13.42
CA LYS A 480 -19.88 -29.66 -12.88
C LYS A 480 -19.67 -30.59 -11.69
N GLU A 481 -18.72 -31.53 -11.79
CA GLU A 481 -18.35 -32.43 -10.69
C GLU A 481 -17.78 -31.67 -9.50
N VAL A 482 -16.91 -30.69 -9.74
CA VAL A 482 -16.38 -29.80 -8.68
C VAL A 482 -17.50 -29.05 -7.97
N PHE A 483 -18.45 -28.47 -8.69
CA PHE A 483 -19.57 -27.76 -8.06
C PHE A 483 -20.46 -28.69 -7.25
N LEU A 484 -20.74 -29.90 -7.76
CA LEU A 484 -21.51 -30.90 -7.03
C LEU A 484 -20.80 -31.32 -5.75
N ALA A 485 -19.50 -31.62 -5.82
CA ALA A 485 -18.70 -32.00 -4.66
C ALA A 485 -18.63 -30.89 -3.60
N LEU A 486 -18.55 -29.62 -4.01
CA LEU A 486 -18.64 -28.50 -3.08
C LEU A 486 -20.00 -28.51 -2.35
N VAL A 487 -21.10 -28.62 -3.08
CA VAL A 487 -22.45 -28.60 -2.50
C VAL A 487 -22.71 -29.80 -1.58
N THR A 488 -22.22 -30.99 -1.93
CA THR A 488 -22.36 -32.20 -1.11
C THR A 488 -21.27 -32.33 -0.04
N ASN A 489 -20.38 -31.34 0.09
CA ASN A 489 -19.24 -31.36 1.01
C ASN A 489 -18.32 -32.58 0.83
N MET A 490 -18.20 -33.09 -0.40
CA MET A 490 -17.27 -34.15 -0.75
C MET A 490 -15.86 -33.55 -0.92
N PRO A 491 -14.80 -34.16 -0.38
CA PRO A 491 -13.44 -33.66 -0.55
C PRO A 491 -13.07 -33.54 -2.03
N LEU A 492 -12.68 -32.35 -2.48
CA LEU A 492 -12.26 -32.14 -3.88
C LEU A 492 -11.02 -32.95 -4.24
N GLN A 493 -10.19 -33.32 -3.25
CA GLN A 493 -9.06 -34.22 -3.40
C GLN A 493 -9.44 -35.64 -3.86
N ALA A 494 -10.68 -36.07 -3.61
CA ALA A 494 -11.18 -37.39 -4.02
C ALA A 494 -11.60 -37.44 -5.50
N ILE A 495 -11.88 -36.28 -6.11
CA ILE A 495 -12.36 -36.18 -7.49
C ILE A 495 -11.36 -35.50 -8.44
N LEU A 496 -10.49 -34.64 -7.93
CA LEU A 496 -9.46 -33.97 -8.72
C LEU A 496 -8.11 -34.67 -8.52
N SER A 497 -7.43 -34.99 -9.62
CA SER A 497 -6.05 -35.48 -9.56
C SER A 497 -5.11 -34.44 -8.95
N ASN A 498 -4.06 -34.89 -8.26
CA ASN A 498 -3.08 -34.06 -7.53
C ASN A 498 -2.47 -32.91 -8.35
N GLN A 499 -2.42 -33.02 -9.68
CA GLN A 499 -1.92 -31.95 -10.55
C GLN A 499 -2.77 -30.67 -10.54
N TYR A 500 -4.03 -30.71 -10.07
CA TYR A 500 -4.94 -29.57 -9.95
C TYR A 500 -4.99 -28.99 -8.53
N LEU A 501 -4.36 -29.66 -7.56
CA LEU A 501 -4.21 -29.20 -6.19
C LEU A 501 -2.85 -28.53 -6.05
N SER A 502 -2.74 -27.48 -5.23
CA SER A 502 -1.43 -26.88 -4.97
C SER A 502 -0.49 -27.87 -4.24
N GLU A 503 0.82 -27.71 -4.38
CA GLU A 503 1.82 -28.59 -3.71
C GLU A 503 1.62 -28.69 -2.19
N GLN A 504 1.09 -27.63 -1.56
CA GLN A 504 0.80 -27.61 -0.12
C GLN A 504 -0.42 -28.44 0.25
N GLU A 505 -1.40 -28.58 -0.66
CA GLU A 505 -2.62 -29.37 -0.45
C GLU A 505 -2.42 -30.86 -0.78
N VAL A 506 -1.35 -31.21 -1.50
CA VAL A 506 -0.97 -32.61 -1.79
C VAL A 506 -0.15 -33.21 -0.65
N ALA A 507 0.53 -32.37 0.13
CA ALA A 507 1.37 -32.78 1.27
C ALA A 507 0.63 -32.82 2.62
N ALA A 508 -0.59 -32.29 2.67
CA ALA A 508 -1.49 -32.29 3.83
C ALA A 508 -2.46 -33.47 3.75
#